data_AF-A0A9C8AJG7-F1
#
_entry.id   AF-A0A9C8AJG7-F1
#
_cell.length_a   1.000
_cell.length_b   1.000
_cell.length_c   1.000
_cell.angle_alpha   90.00
_cell.angle_beta   90.00
_cell.angle_gamma   90.00
#
_symmetry.space_group_name_H-M   'P 1'
#
loop_
_entity.id
_entity.type
_entity.pdbx_description
1 polymer ?
#
loop_
_entity_poly.entity_id
_entity_poly.type
_entity_poly.pdbx_seq_one_letter_code
_entity_poly.pdbx_strand_id
1 'polypeptide(L)' 'VILEERQEGLFLRPAAAFPVEIYTPERKAEFLLNNAVTPEDYRRAVEEVSRMGLAPEKIPHEKPR' A
#
# COMPACT_ATOMS: atom_id res chain seq x y z
N VAL A 1 6.32 1.52 20.19
CA VAL A 1 6.92 2.47 21.15
C VAL A 1 8.34 1.98 21.43
N ILE A 2 9.35 2.85 21.32
CA ILE A 2 10.76 2.50 21.57
C ILE A 2 11.20 3.20 22.85
N LEU A 3 11.83 2.44 23.75
CA LEU A 3 12.33 2.89 25.04
C LEU A 3 13.86 2.79 25.04
N GLU A 4 14.55 3.89 25.28
CA GLU A 4 16.01 3.93 25.40
C GLU A 4 16.40 4.19 26.86
N GLU A 5 17.34 3.43 27.41
CA GLU A 5 17.92 3.71 28.73
C GLU A 5 18.97 4.83 28.60
N ARG A 6 18.93 5.82 29.50
CA ARG A 6 19.91 6.91 29.61
C ARG A 6 20.31 7.11 31.08
N GLN A 7 21.42 7.81 31.31
CA GLN A 7 21.99 8.03 32.65
C GLN A 7 20.99 8.61 33.68
N GLU A 8 19.99 9.35 33.22
CA GLU A 8 18.96 9.99 34.05
C GLU A 8 17.58 9.27 34.02
N GLY A 9 17.50 8.10 33.37
CA GLY A 9 16.28 7.28 33.31
C GLY A 9 15.89 6.85 31.89
N LEU A 10 14.59 6.59 31.68
CA LEU A 10 14.07 6.06 30.42
C LEU A 10 13.66 7.20 29.47
N PHE A 11 14.23 7.20 28.28
CA PHE A 11 13.87 8.14 27.21
C PHE A 11 12.85 7.51 26.28
N LEU A 12 11.61 7.99 26.36
CA LEU A 12 10.54 7.67 25.42
C LEU A 12 10.68 8.55 24.18
N ARG A 13 10.80 7.94 23.00
CA ARG A 13 10.71 8.70 21.75
C ARG A 13 9.31 9.32 21.64
N PRO A 14 9.19 10.65 21.42
CA PRO A 14 7.90 11.29 21.23
C PRO A 14 7.10 10.59 20.13
N ALA A 15 5.84 10.26 20.41
CA ALA A 15 4.93 9.77 19.39
C ALA A 15 4.64 10.92 18.42
N ALA A 16 5.07 10.78 17.17
CA ALA A 16 4.75 11.72 16.11
C ALA A 16 3.48 11.27 15.39
N ALA A 17 2.53 12.19 15.20
CA ALA A 17 1.39 11.98 14.33
C ALA A 17 1.81 12.32 12.90
N PHE A 18 1.82 11.32 12.02
CA PHE A 18 2.00 11.51 10.59
C PHE A 18 0.64 11.56 9.90
N PRO A 19 0.46 12.43 8.88
CA PRO A 19 -0.76 12.40 8.08
C PRO A 19 -0.91 11.02 7.44
N VAL A 20 -2.11 10.43 7.59
CA VAL A 20 -2.45 9.17 6.94
C VAL A 20 -3.00 9.52 5.57
N GLU A 21 -2.33 9.06 4.51
CA GLU A 21 -2.84 9.23 3.16
C GLU A 21 -4.00 8.26 2.91
N ILE A 22 -5.19 8.81 2.66
CA ILE A 22 -6.40 8.03 2.36
C ILE A 22 -6.53 7.94 0.84
N TYR A 23 -6.20 6.77 0.29
CA TYR A 23 -6.36 6.52 -1.14
C TYR A 23 -7.79 6.18 -1.53
N THR A 24 -8.20 6.71 -2.69
CA THR A 24 -9.45 6.31 -3.35
C THR A 24 -9.38 4.83 -3.78
N PRO A 25 -10.52 4.16 -3.99
CA PRO A 25 -10.55 2.80 -4.51
C PRO A 25 -9.75 2.64 -5.81
N GLU A 26 -9.83 3.61 -6.72
CA GLU A 26 -9.13 3.60 -8.01
C GLU A 26 -7.62 3.68 -7.83
N ARG A 27 -7.15 4.53 -6.90
CA ARG A 27 -5.72 4.64 -6.61
C ARG A 27 -5.17 3.37 -5.97
N LYS A 28 -5.96 2.70 -5.13
CA LYS A 28 -5.60 1.37 -4.59
C LYS A 28 -5.52 0.32 -5.69
N ALA A 29 -6.48 0.33 -6.63
CA ALA A 29 -6.47 -0.58 -7.77
C ALA A 29 -5.25 -0.36 -8.67
N GLU A 30 -4.88 0.89 -8.92
CA GLU A 30 -3.67 1.24 -9.66
C GLU A 30 -2.41 0.66 -9.00
N PHE A 31 -2.31 0.74 -7.67
CA PHE A 31 -1.19 0.14 -6.95
C PHE A 31 -1.17 -1.38 -7.04
N LEU A 32 -2.31 -2.06 -6.94
CA LEU A 32 -2.37 -3.51 -7.06
C LEU A 32 -1.86 -3.97 -8.44
N LEU A 33 -2.27 -3.27 -9.49
CA LEU A 33 -1.93 -3.65 -10.87
C LEU A 33 -0.47 -3.32 -11.21
N ASN A 34 0.04 -2.14 -10.86
CA ASN A 34 1.40 -1.73 -11.19
C ASN A 34 2.48 -2.39 -10.32
N ASN A 35 2.14 -2.93 -9.15
CA ASN A 35 3.11 -3.66 -8.31
C ASN A 35 3.13 -5.18 -8.58
N ALA A 36 2.36 -5.68 -9.54
CA ALA A 36 2.46 -7.06 -9.96
C ALA A 36 3.79 -7.31 -10.68
N VAL A 37 4.63 -8.18 -10.12
CA VAL A 37 5.97 -8.47 -10.66
C VAL A 37 5.91 -9.61 -11.69
N THR A 38 5.04 -10.61 -11.46
CA THR A 38 4.86 -11.76 -12.34
C THR A 38 3.51 -11.71 -13.06
N PRO A 39 3.34 -12.41 -14.20
CA PRO A 39 2.04 -12.58 -14.84
C PRO A 39 0.99 -13.20 -13.90
N GLU A 40 1.40 -14.12 -13.02
CA GLU A 40 0.53 -14.74 -12.02
C GLU A 40 0.07 -13.73 -10.98
N ASP A 41 0.97 -12.87 -10.48
CA ASP A 41 0.62 -11.77 -9.57
C ASP A 41 -0.34 -10.79 -10.24
N TYR A 42 -0.10 -10.49 -11.52
CA TYR A 42 -0.96 -9.58 -12.28
C TYR A 42 -2.37 -10.15 -12.42
N ARG A 43 -2.50 -11.45 -12.72
CA ARG A 43 -3.81 -12.13 -12.78
C ARG A 43 -4.55 -12.03 -11.44
N ARG A 44 -3.85 -12.20 -10.32
CA ARG A 44 -4.42 -12.05 -8.97
C ARG A 44 -4.83 -10.60 -8.68
N ALA A 45 -4.02 -9.63 -9.10
CA ALA A 45 -4.33 -8.21 -8.96
C ALA A 45 -5.59 -7.83 -9.75
N VAL A 46 -5.74 -8.33 -10.98
CA VAL A 46 -6.95 -8.14 -11.81
C VAL A 46 -8.20 -8.72 -11.13
N GLU A 47 -8.11 -9.93 -10.57
CA GLU A 47 -9.22 -10.52 -9.81
C GLU A 47 -9.61 -9.66 -8.60
N GLU A 48 -8.62 -9.15 -7.87
CA GLU A 48 -8.86 -8.33 -6.68
C GLU A 48 -9.49 -6.98 -7.02
N VAL A 49 -8.99 -6.30 -8.06
CA VAL A 49 -9.60 -5.05 -8.56
C VAL A 49 -11.04 -5.28 -9.03
N SER A 50 -11.32 -6.43 -9.65
CA SER A 50 -12.68 -6.81 -10.04
C SER A 50 -13.59 -7.03 -8.83
N ARG A 51 -13.08 -7.66 -7.75
CA ARG A 51 -13.83 -7.82 -6.47
C ARG A 51 -14.11 -6.49 -5.77
N MET A 52 -13.27 -5.48 -5.99
CA MET A 52 -13.52 -4.11 -5.53
C MET A 52 -14.64 -3.40 -6.32
N GLY A 53 -15.19 -4.02 -7.37
CA GLY A 53 -16.25 -3.45 -8.22
C GLY A 53 -15.71 -2.48 -9.28
N LEU A 54 -14.40 -2.47 -9.51
CA LEU A 54 -13.74 -1.63 -10.50
C LEU A 54 -13.41 -2.45 -11.75
N ALA A 55 -13.38 -1.78 -12.91
CA ALA A 55 -12.99 -2.38 -14.18
C ALA A 55 -11.45 -2.26 -14.34
N PRO A 56 -10.67 -3.35 -14.23
CA PRO A 56 -9.20 -3.28 -14.25
C PRO A 56 -8.64 -2.61 -15.50
N GLU A 57 -9.28 -2.82 -16.65
CA GLU A 57 -8.92 -2.23 -17.94
C GLU A 57 -9.10 -0.71 -18.03
N LYS A 58 -9.87 -0.12 -17.11
CA LYS A 58 -10.06 1.35 -17.02
C LYS A 58 -9.07 2.01 -16.08
N ILE A 59 -8.32 1.23 -15.30
CA ILE A 59 -7.31 1.75 -14.37
C ILE A 59 -6.00 1.96 -15.15
N PRO A 60 -5.33 3.12 -15.05
CA PRO A 60 -4.03 3.32 -15.69
C PRO A 60 -2.97 2.39 -15.08
N HIS A 61 -2.41 1.45 -15.84
CA HIS A 61 -1.32 0.58 -15.38
C HIS A 61 -0.54 -0.05 -16.53
N GLU A 62 0.68 -0.50 -16.24
CA GLU A 62 1.50 -1.30 -17.15
C GLU A 62 1.48 -2.77 -16.72
N LYS A 63 1.47 -3.69 -17.70
CA LYS A 63 1.54 -5.13 -17.42
C LYS A 63 2.99 -5.56 -17.20
N PRO A 64 3.28 -6.49 -16.28
CA PRO A 64 4.61 -7.06 -16.14
C PRO A 64 5.05 -7.74 -17.45
N ARG A 65 6.36 -7.69 -17.72
CA ARG A 65 6.99 -8.25 -18.92
C ARG A 65 7.23 -9.75 -18.82
#